data_AF-A0A1F7X1H1-F1
#
_entry.id   AF-A0A1F7X1H1-F1
#
_cell.length_a   1.000
_cell.length_b   1.000
_cell.length_c   1.000
_cell.angle_alpha   90.00
_cell.angle_beta   90.00
_cell.angle_gamma   90.00
#
_symmetry.space_group_name_H-M   'P 1'
#
loop_
_entity.id
_entity.type
_entity.pdbx_description
1 polymer ?
#
loop_
_entity_poly.entity_id
_entity_poly.type
_entity_poly.pdbx_seq_one_letter_code
_entity_poly.pdbx_strand_id
1 'polypeptide(L)'
;MVKLNQYGYYELTNMPSEEELSRYYSNYYQDNKSASYKQEYTQLEKDFFKAKLDQKEMLCSPFTSFLDVGCGEGFALKYFYDKGYTVKGIDYSDAGLLKHNPDMKGFIEVGNIFDILEHMKEKFDIINLDNVLEHVREPRKLLEKCIKVCSKKIIIKVPNDFSYFQRYVMGIRKVEKQYWVVTPDHINYFNKDGLINLCKAVGLEKEFILGNYLTEFYALHKDTNYLETPSLGRECHFARCHEEVLFNKISSKQTIELYKVYGKMGLGREIIGGFTKC
;
A
#
# COMPACT_ATOMS: atom_id res chain seq x y z
N MET A 1 22.82 0.39 2.38
CA MET A 1 22.67 -0.07 3.79
C MET A 1 21.53 0.70 4.42
N VAL A 2 20.65 0.03 5.17
CA VAL A 2 19.51 0.65 5.87
C VAL A 2 19.85 0.94 7.33
N LYS A 3 19.16 1.89 7.96
CA LYS A 3 19.30 2.23 9.39
C LYS A 3 17.93 2.29 10.05
N LEU A 4 17.85 1.95 11.34
CA LEU A 4 16.63 2.10 12.13
C LEU A 4 16.46 3.58 12.49
N ASN A 5 15.29 4.15 12.25
CA ASN A 5 15.01 5.55 12.57
C ASN A 5 14.30 5.73 13.92
N GLN A 6 14.07 6.99 14.30
CA GLN A 6 13.44 7.36 15.58
C GLN A 6 12.02 6.84 15.78
N TYR A 7 11.32 6.45 14.70
CA TYR A 7 9.96 5.91 14.77
C TYR A 7 9.95 4.38 14.89
N GLY A 8 11.09 3.70 14.69
CA GLY A 8 11.21 2.25 14.83
C GLY A 8 10.98 1.46 13.53
N TYR A 9 11.08 2.12 12.36
CA TYR A 9 11.18 1.45 11.06
C TYR A 9 12.53 1.75 10.39
N TYR A 10 12.86 1.03 9.32
CA TYR A 10 14.15 1.18 8.64
C TYR A 10 14.04 2.14 7.45
N GLU A 11 15.09 2.88 7.17
CA GLU A 11 15.21 3.76 5.99
C GLU A 11 16.60 3.62 5.38
N LEU A 12 16.77 4.05 4.13
CA LEU A 12 18.10 4.07 3.52
C LEU A 12 19.04 5.02 4.29
N THR A 13 20.28 4.56 4.48
CA THR A 13 21.32 5.40 5.08
C THR A 13 21.65 6.58 4.16
N ASN A 14 21.70 6.32 2.85
CA ASN A 14 21.95 7.31 1.82
C ASN A 14 20.66 7.51 1.02
N MET A 15 19.88 8.53 1.37
CA MET A 15 18.61 8.84 0.71
C MET A 15 18.89 9.52 -0.65
N PRO A 16 18.39 8.98 -1.79
CA PRO A 16 18.59 9.59 -3.12
C PRO A 16 17.94 10.97 -3.19
N SER A 17 18.58 11.99 -3.77
CA SER A 17 18.04 13.36 -3.83
C SER A 17 16.65 13.43 -4.48
N GLU A 18 15.93 14.55 -4.28
CA GLU A 18 14.63 14.76 -4.95
C GLU A 18 14.79 14.70 -6.48
N GLU A 19 15.88 15.25 -7.01
CA GLU A 19 16.18 15.19 -8.45
C GLU A 19 16.49 13.77 -8.92
N GLU A 20 17.19 12.97 -8.11
CA GLU A 20 17.48 11.55 -8.42
C GLU A 20 16.20 10.72 -8.44
N LEU A 21 15.30 10.90 -7.46
CA LEU A 21 14.00 10.24 -7.43
C LEU A 21 13.09 10.71 -8.55
N SER A 22 12.99 12.02 -8.78
CA SER A 22 12.19 12.58 -9.87
C SER A 22 12.67 12.06 -11.23
N ARG A 23 13.99 11.94 -11.45
CA ARG A 23 14.54 11.32 -12.66
C ARG A 23 14.24 9.83 -12.73
N TYR A 24 14.36 9.10 -11.61
CA TYR A 24 14.00 7.69 -11.54
C TYR A 24 12.53 7.48 -11.93
N TYR A 25 11.60 8.22 -11.33
CA TYR A 25 10.17 8.14 -11.65
C TYR A 25 9.86 8.65 -13.05
N SER A 26 10.47 9.75 -13.50
CA SER A 26 10.29 10.26 -14.86
C SER A 26 10.70 9.21 -15.89
N ASN A 27 11.88 8.61 -15.75
CA ASN A 27 12.31 7.54 -16.65
C ASN A 27 11.45 6.29 -16.48
N TYR A 28 11.08 5.94 -15.24
CA TYR A 28 10.20 4.81 -14.95
C TYR A 28 8.84 4.95 -15.66
N TYR A 29 8.23 6.13 -15.66
CA TYR A 29 6.94 6.38 -16.34
C TYR A 29 7.08 6.72 -17.82
N GLN A 30 8.19 7.31 -18.29
CA GLN A 30 8.42 7.67 -19.69
C GLN A 30 8.91 6.49 -20.53
N ASP A 31 9.89 5.73 -20.04
CA ASP A 31 10.46 4.57 -20.76
C ASP A 31 9.55 3.34 -20.64
N ASN A 32 8.76 3.24 -19.57
CA ASN A 32 7.84 2.13 -19.32
C ASN A 32 6.37 2.57 -19.22
N LYS A 33 5.86 3.35 -20.19
CA LYS A 33 4.43 3.77 -20.24
C LYS A 33 3.39 2.66 -20.05
N SER A 34 3.79 1.39 -19.98
CA SER A 34 2.94 0.28 -19.53
C SER A 34 3.66 -0.90 -18.86
N ALA A 35 4.99 -0.88 -18.61
CA ALA A 35 5.74 -2.12 -18.30
C ALA A 35 5.81 -2.50 -16.81
N SER A 36 5.65 -1.54 -15.89
CA SER A 36 5.52 -1.82 -14.45
C SER A 36 4.11 -2.29 -14.08
N TYR A 37 3.12 -1.69 -14.73
CA TYR A 37 1.73 -2.09 -14.61
C TYR A 37 1.47 -3.35 -15.41
N LYS A 38 0.72 -4.27 -14.82
CA LYS A 38 0.39 -5.52 -15.50
C LYS A 38 -0.32 -5.21 -16.80
N GLN A 39 -0.04 -5.93 -17.88
CA GLN A 39 -0.74 -5.70 -19.16
C GLN A 39 -2.23 -5.99 -19.03
N GLU A 40 -2.55 -7.13 -18.42
CA GLU A 40 -3.92 -7.54 -18.17
C GLU A 40 -4.02 -8.24 -16.83
N TYR A 41 -5.14 -8.00 -16.15
CA TYR A 41 -5.52 -8.72 -14.94
C TYR A 41 -6.54 -9.80 -15.27
N THR A 42 -6.31 -10.99 -14.73
CA THR A 42 -7.29 -12.08 -14.77
C THR A 42 -8.53 -11.71 -13.97
N GLN A 43 -9.66 -12.41 -14.20
CA GLN A 43 -10.87 -12.18 -13.41
C GLN A 43 -10.63 -12.42 -11.91
N LEU A 44 -9.87 -13.45 -11.56
CA LEU A 44 -9.51 -13.76 -10.17
C LEU A 44 -8.78 -12.59 -9.48
N GLU A 45 -7.88 -11.91 -10.19
CA GLU A 45 -7.18 -10.74 -9.64
C GLU A 45 -8.10 -9.53 -9.47
N LYS A 46 -9.04 -9.33 -10.41
CA LYS A 46 -10.07 -8.30 -10.28
C LYS A 46 -10.98 -8.57 -9.08
N ASP A 47 -11.37 -9.83 -8.88
CA ASP A 47 -12.16 -10.27 -7.72
C ASP A 47 -11.38 -10.09 -6.41
N PHE A 48 -10.07 -10.38 -6.42
CA PHE A 48 -9.17 -10.10 -5.31
C PHE A 48 -9.15 -8.60 -4.96
N PHE A 49 -8.94 -7.71 -5.95
CA PHE A 49 -8.97 -6.26 -5.72
C PHE A 49 -10.32 -5.80 -5.17
N LYS A 50 -11.42 -6.29 -5.74
CA LYS A 50 -12.77 -5.99 -5.26
C LYS A 50 -12.95 -6.42 -3.80
N ALA A 51 -12.49 -7.62 -3.42
CA ALA A 51 -12.57 -8.09 -2.04
C ALA A 51 -11.81 -7.16 -1.06
N LYS A 52 -10.61 -6.69 -1.43
CA LYS A 52 -9.87 -5.71 -0.61
C LYS A 52 -10.60 -4.38 -0.48
N LEU A 53 -11.23 -3.91 -1.56
CA LEU A 53 -11.95 -2.65 -1.58
C LEU A 53 -13.28 -2.72 -0.82
N ASP A 54 -14.00 -3.85 -0.90
CA ASP A 54 -15.17 -4.13 -0.07
C ASP A 54 -14.80 -4.06 1.43
N GLN A 55 -13.67 -4.67 1.83
CA GLN A 55 -13.19 -4.59 3.22
C GLN A 55 -12.81 -3.17 3.62
N LYS A 56 -12.15 -2.41 2.72
CA LYS A 56 -11.78 -1.01 2.96
C LYS A 56 -13.02 -0.13 3.18
N GLU A 57 -14.04 -0.30 2.34
CA GLU A 57 -15.32 0.39 2.49
C GLU A 57 -15.97 0.08 3.85
N MET A 58 -16.02 -1.20 4.25
CA MET A 58 -16.59 -1.61 5.54
C MET A 58 -15.87 -0.98 6.74
N LEU A 59 -14.55 -0.80 6.66
CA LEU A 59 -13.72 -0.22 7.71
C LEU A 59 -13.83 1.31 7.79
N CYS A 60 -14.31 1.96 6.73
CA CYS A 60 -14.37 3.41 6.61
C CYS A 60 -15.79 3.97 6.70
N SER A 61 -16.80 3.14 6.47
CA SER A 61 -18.20 3.55 6.45
C SER A 61 -18.69 4.12 7.80
N PRO A 62 -19.53 5.17 7.79
CA PRO A 62 -20.04 5.90 6.63
C PRO A 62 -19.12 7.05 6.16
N PHE A 63 -18.97 7.19 4.84
CA PHE A 63 -18.27 8.32 4.21
C PHE A 63 -18.90 8.65 2.86
N THR A 64 -18.58 9.82 2.31
CA THR A 64 -19.10 10.24 0.99
C THR A 64 -18.02 10.69 0.01
N SER A 65 -16.81 10.99 0.49
CA SER A 65 -15.71 11.47 -0.34
C SER A 65 -14.38 10.74 -0.09
N PHE A 66 -13.65 10.46 -1.17
CA PHE A 66 -12.45 9.63 -1.17
C PHE A 66 -11.33 10.30 -2.00
N LEU A 67 -10.19 10.57 -1.35
CA LEU A 67 -8.95 10.98 -2.02
C LEU A 67 -7.98 9.80 -2.06
N ASP A 68 -7.56 9.41 -3.26
CA ASP A 68 -6.54 8.38 -3.47
C ASP A 68 -5.18 9.04 -3.79
N VAL A 69 -4.26 9.02 -2.83
CA VAL A 69 -2.91 9.55 -2.99
C VAL A 69 -2.00 8.45 -3.50
N GLY A 70 -1.38 8.66 -4.67
CA GLY A 70 -0.68 7.59 -5.39
C GLY A 70 -1.65 6.61 -6.04
N CYS A 71 -2.64 7.11 -6.79
CA CYS A 71 -3.76 6.29 -7.26
C CYS A 71 -3.40 5.24 -8.33
N GLY A 72 -2.20 5.30 -8.91
CA GLY A 72 -1.65 4.29 -9.82
C GLY A 72 -2.57 3.91 -10.97
N GLU A 73 -3.06 2.68 -10.98
CA GLU A 73 -3.95 2.15 -12.03
C GLU A 73 -5.41 2.58 -11.87
N GLY A 74 -5.77 3.28 -10.79
CA GLY A 74 -7.11 3.84 -10.60
C GLY A 74 -8.19 2.84 -10.16
N PHE A 75 -7.84 1.62 -9.74
CA PHE A 75 -8.83 0.61 -9.32
C PHE A 75 -9.65 1.03 -8.09
N ALA A 76 -9.01 1.60 -7.07
CA ALA A 76 -9.74 2.10 -5.89
C ALA A 76 -10.61 3.30 -6.26
N LEU A 77 -10.08 4.23 -7.05
CA LEU A 77 -10.80 5.39 -7.57
C LEU A 77 -12.07 4.99 -8.33
N LYS A 78 -11.95 4.08 -9.31
CA LYS A 78 -13.06 3.54 -10.10
C LYS A 78 -14.11 2.85 -9.23
N TYR A 79 -13.66 2.01 -8.29
CA TYR A 79 -14.55 1.27 -7.41
C TYR A 79 -15.45 2.20 -6.58
N PHE A 80 -14.89 3.25 -5.98
CA PHE A 80 -15.68 4.21 -5.21
C PHE A 80 -16.50 5.14 -6.11
N TYR A 81 -16.00 5.51 -7.29
CA TYR A 81 -16.79 6.26 -8.26
C TYR A 81 -18.08 5.52 -8.66
N ASP A 82 -17.97 4.24 -9.02
CA ASP A 82 -19.10 3.41 -9.46
C ASP A 82 -20.18 3.23 -8.38
N LYS A 83 -19.81 3.42 -7.11
CA LYS A 83 -20.72 3.37 -5.96
C LYS A 83 -21.31 4.74 -5.60
N GLY A 84 -21.01 5.79 -6.38
CA GLY A 84 -21.57 7.13 -6.20
C GLY A 84 -20.84 7.99 -5.16
N TYR A 85 -19.62 7.62 -4.76
CA TYR A 85 -18.80 8.48 -3.91
C TYR A 85 -18.21 9.64 -4.71
N THR A 86 -17.96 10.77 -4.04
CA THR A 86 -17.14 11.84 -4.62
C THR A 86 -15.68 11.42 -4.56
N VAL A 87 -15.00 11.30 -5.71
CA VAL A 87 -13.63 10.80 -5.77
C VAL A 87 -12.67 11.81 -6.37
N LYS A 88 -11.42 11.79 -5.90
CA LYS A 88 -10.27 12.44 -6.54
C LYS A 88 -9.04 11.53 -6.40
N GLY A 89 -8.25 11.41 -7.46
CA GLY A 89 -6.96 10.73 -7.46
C GLY A 89 -5.83 11.73 -7.65
N ILE A 90 -4.67 11.49 -7.04
CA ILE A 90 -3.44 12.22 -7.34
C ILE A 90 -2.31 11.23 -7.57
N ASP A 91 -1.53 11.43 -8.62
CA ASP A 91 -0.39 10.57 -8.95
C ASP A 91 0.62 11.36 -9.80
N TYR A 92 1.87 10.90 -9.85
CA TYR A 92 2.89 11.49 -10.72
C TYR A 92 2.61 11.24 -12.21
N SER A 93 1.84 10.18 -12.52
CA SER A 93 1.44 9.84 -13.89
C SER A 93 0.01 9.27 -13.94
N ASP A 94 -0.72 9.57 -15.02
CA ASP A 94 -2.00 8.93 -15.32
C ASP A 94 -1.87 7.67 -16.19
N ALA A 95 -0.66 7.24 -16.57
CA ALA A 95 -0.48 6.17 -17.57
C ALA A 95 -1.13 4.84 -17.17
N GLY A 96 -0.97 4.42 -15.91
CA GLY A 96 -1.60 3.20 -15.38
C GLY A 96 -3.12 3.32 -15.36
N LEU A 97 -3.64 4.46 -14.90
CA LEU A 97 -5.06 4.77 -14.89
C LEU A 97 -5.64 4.77 -16.30
N LEU A 98 -5.02 5.43 -17.28
CA LEU A 98 -5.50 5.47 -18.66
C LEU A 98 -5.53 4.09 -19.33
N LYS A 99 -4.66 3.18 -18.89
CA LYS A 99 -4.63 1.81 -19.41
C LYS A 99 -5.76 0.94 -18.83
N HIS A 100 -6.02 1.05 -17.53
CA HIS A 100 -6.93 0.13 -16.83
C HIS A 100 -8.32 0.72 -16.55
N ASN A 101 -8.41 2.02 -16.33
CA ASN A 101 -9.63 2.75 -15.96
C ASN A 101 -9.69 4.13 -16.68
N PRO A 102 -9.65 4.18 -18.03
CA PRO A 102 -9.54 5.44 -18.79
C PRO A 102 -10.68 6.44 -18.56
N ASP A 103 -11.85 5.96 -18.17
CA ASP A 103 -13.00 6.81 -17.82
C ASP A 103 -12.77 7.63 -16.53
N MET A 104 -11.76 7.28 -15.73
CA MET A 104 -11.37 8.03 -14.54
C MET A 104 -10.45 9.23 -14.82
N LYS A 105 -10.10 9.49 -16.08
CA LYS A 105 -9.21 10.60 -16.46
C LYS A 105 -9.68 11.97 -15.93
N GLY A 106 -10.99 12.17 -15.83
CA GLY A 106 -11.57 13.43 -15.32
C GLY A 106 -11.45 13.62 -13.81
N PHE A 107 -10.98 12.60 -13.07
CA PHE A 107 -10.94 12.59 -11.61
C PHE A 107 -9.53 12.52 -11.03
N ILE A 108 -8.49 12.55 -11.89
CA ILE A 108 -7.10 12.55 -11.48
C ILE A 108 -6.45 13.93 -11.69
N GLU A 109 -5.63 14.34 -10.73
CA GLU A 109 -4.69 15.46 -10.88
C GLU A 109 -3.27 14.89 -10.96
N VAL A 110 -2.57 15.14 -12.07
CA VAL A 110 -1.24 14.59 -12.35
C VAL A 110 -0.16 15.57 -11.91
N GLY A 111 0.77 15.11 -11.08
CA GLY A 111 1.90 15.91 -10.62
C GLY A 111 2.52 15.42 -9.31
N ASN A 112 3.40 16.23 -8.73
CA ASN A 112 3.99 15.92 -7.43
C ASN A 112 2.91 16.01 -6.34
N ILE A 113 2.70 14.90 -5.62
CA ILE A 113 1.68 14.81 -4.56
C ILE A 113 1.86 15.85 -3.45
N PHE A 114 3.10 16.26 -3.12
CA PHE A 114 3.35 17.26 -2.08
C PHE A 114 2.87 18.65 -2.50
N ASP A 115 3.03 19.00 -3.78
CA ASP A 115 2.63 20.29 -4.33
C ASP A 115 1.11 20.35 -4.48
N ILE A 116 0.51 19.29 -5.04
CA ILE A 116 -0.94 19.16 -5.20
C ILE A 116 -1.63 19.27 -3.83
N LEU A 117 -1.16 18.53 -2.82
CA LEU A 117 -1.73 18.57 -1.47
C LEU A 117 -1.51 19.91 -0.75
N GLU A 118 -0.47 20.69 -1.08
CA GLU A 118 -0.27 22.02 -0.48
C GLU A 118 -1.33 23.02 -0.95
N HIS A 119 -1.77 22.90 -2.19
CA HIS A 119 -2.71 23.83 -2.82
C HIS A 119 -4.17 23.34 -2.81
N MET A 120 -4.40 22.10 -2.41
CA MET A 120 -5.73 21.50 -2.31
C MET A 120 -6.58 22.20 -1.24
N LYS A 121 -7.79 22.64 -1.64
CA LYS A 121 -8.74 23.34 -0.76
C LYS A 121 -9.87 22.42 -0.31
N GLU A 122 -10.15 21.40 -1.10
CA GLU A 122 -11.17 20.40 -0.87
C GLU A 122 -10.78 19.53 0.34
N LYS A 123 -11.81 19.05 1.06
CA LYS A 123 -11.63 18.06 2.11
C LYS A 123 -12.34 16.77 1.75
N PHE A 124 -11.73 15.66 2.13
CA PHE A 124 -12.22 14.32 1.86
C PHE A 124 -12.39 13.55 3.16
N ASP A 125 -13.47 12.79 3.27
CA ASP A 125 -13.73 11.92 4.42
C ASP A 125 -12.61 10.91 4.59
N ILE A 126 -12.23 10.25 3.50
CA ILE A 126 -11.18 9.24 3.49
C ILE A 126 -10.01 9.72 2.64
N ILE A 127 -8.81 9.70 3.21
CA ILE A 127 -7.56 9.79 2.46
C ILE A 127 -6.92 8.41 2.43
N ASN A 128 -6.61 7.92 1.24
CA ASN A 128 -5.98 6.62 1.04
C ASN A 128 -4.53 6.79 0.58
N LEU A 129 -3.61 6.06 1.20
CA LEU A 129 -2.21 5.94 0.81
C LEU A 129 -1.86 4.45 0.73
N ASP A 130 -2.06 3.85 -0.44
CA ASP A 130 -1.72 2.45 -0.66
C ASP A 130 -0.36 2.36 -1.35
N ASN A 131 0.64 1.85 -0.63
CA ASN A 131 2.00 1.66 -1.13
C ASN A 131 2.65 2.95 -1.66
N VAL A 132 2.60 4.00 -0.82
CA VAL A 132 3.20 5.32 -1.12
C VAL A 132 4.31 5.66 -0.15
N LEU A 133 4.14 5.37 1.14
CA LEU A 133 5.07 5.87 2.16
C LEU A 133 6.47 5.27 2.03
N GLU A 134 6.60 4.05 1.52
CA GLU A 134 7.85 3.36 1.23
C GLU A 134 8.71 4.07 0.18
N HIS A 135 8.09 4.91 -0.66
CA HIS A 135 8.68 5.55 -1.84
C HIS A 135 9.04 7.03 -1.62
N VAL A 136 8.47 7.69 -0.60
CA VAL A 136 8.63 9.14 -0.40
C VAL A 136 9.73 9.49 0.61
N ARG A 137 10.49 10.55 0.35
CA ARG A 137 11.59 10.97 1.24
C ARG A 137 11.12 11.48 2.58
N GLU A 138 9.97 12.16 2.60
CA GLU A 138 9.46 12.86 3.78
C GLU A 138 8.06 12.35 4.16
N PRO A 139 7.91 11.07 4.58
CA PRO A 139 6.61 10.47 4.87
C PRO A 139 5.87 11.22 5.98
N ARG A 140 6.60 11.77 6.97
CA ARG A 140 6.03 12.65 8.00
C ARG A 140 5.34 13.88 7.40
N LYS A 141 6.03 14.61 6.50
CA LYS A 141 5.48 15.82 5.87
C LYS A 141 4.30 15.50 4.96
N LEU A 142 4.35 14.37 4.27
CA LEU A 142 3.22 13.91 3.45
C LEU A 142 1.98 13.68 4.32
N LEU A 143 2.13 12.98 5.45
CA LEU A 143 1.02 12.78 6.38
C LEU A 143 0.50 14.11 6.95
N GLU A 144 1.36 15.04 7.32
CA GLU A 144 0.96 16.38 7.78
C GLU A 144 0.11 17.12 6.73
N LYS A 145 0.43 16.98 5.44
CA LYS A 145 -0.40 17.51 4.33
C LYS A 145 -1.72 16.76 4.18
N CYS A 146 -1.72 15.42 4.20
CA CYS A 146 -2.93 14.62 4.15
C CYS A 146 -3.89 14.95 5.30
N ILE A 147 -3.36 15.22 6.50
CA ILE A 147 -4.13 15.65 7.66
C ILE A 147 -4.88 16.95 7.36
N LYS A 148 -4.29 17.93 6.67
CA LYS A 148 -4.98 19.21 6.37
C LYS A 148 -6.27 19.01 5.56
N VAL A 149 -6.26 18.05 4.63
CA VAL A 149 -7.37 17.76 3.70
C VAL A 149 -8.28 16.60 4.13
N CYS A 150 -7.96 15.90 5.21
CA CYS A 150 -8.80 14.82 5.75
C CYS A 150 -9.93 15.37 6.66
N SER A 151 -11.16 14.87 6.53
CA SER A 151 -12.26 15.15 7.49
C SER A 151 -12.53 14.01 8.47
N LYS A 152 -12.31 12.74 8.10
CA LYS A 152 -12.60 11.60 9.01
C LYS A 152 -11.38 10.72 9.28
N LYS A 153 -10.86 10.05 8.24
CA LYS A 153 -9.91 8.96 8.41
C LYS A 153 -8.84 8.93 7.32
N ILE A 154 -7.64 8.54 7.70
CA ILE A 154 -6.53 8.23 6.79
C ILE A 154 -6.28 6.72 6.82
N ILE A 155 -6.32 6.09 5.66
CA ILE A 155 -5.98 4.68 5.47
C ILE A 155 -4.60 4.60 4.84
N ILE A 156 -3.71 3.82 5.45
CA ILE A 156 -2.33 3.64 4.99
C ILE A 156 -2.07 2.16 4.84
N LYS A 157 -1.56 1.75 3.68
CA LYS A 157 -1.02 0.41 3.44
C LYS A 157 0.45 0.52 3.06
N VAL A 158 1.29 -0.27 3.72
CA VAL A 158 2.72 -0.36 3.49
C VAL A 158 3.20 -1.81 3.57
N PRO A 159 4.30 -2.19 2.90
CA PRO A 159 5.00 -3.44 3.14
C PRO A 159 5.33 -3.64 4.62
N ASN A 160 5.26 -4.89 5.09
CA ASN A 160 5.65 -5.28 6.45
C ASN A 160 7.10 -5.81 6.46
N ASP A 161 8.04 -4.90 6.27
CA ASP A 161 9.46 -5.19 6.14
C ASP A 161 10.15 -5.35 7.50
N PHE A 162 11.22 -6.14 7.50
CA PHE A 162 11.91 -6.57 8.71
C PHE A 162 10.97 -7.20 9.75
N SER A 163 9.85 -7.76 9.31
CA SER A 163 8.83 -8.36 10.17
C SER A 163 9.36 -9.57 10.92
N TYR A 164 8.66 -9.96 11.98
CA TYR A 164 9.00 -11.16 12.77
C TYR A 164 9.13 -12.38 11.86
N PHE A 165 8.23 -12.53 10.89
CA PHE A 165 8.20 -13.69 10.02
C PHE A 165 9.37 -13.70 9.03
N GLN A 166 9.67 -12.56 8.39
CA GLN A 166 10.85 -12.41 7.53
C GLN A 166 12.15 -12.77 8.28
N ARG A 167 12.29 -12.28 9.52
CA ARG A 167 13.44 -12.62 10.38
C ARG A 167 13.46 -14.10 10.76
N TYR A 168 12.31 -14.69 11.03
CA TYR A 168 12.18 -16.11 11.35
C TYR A 168 12.65 -16.99 10.19
N VAL A 169 12.14 -16.79 8.97
CA VAL A 169 12.51 -17.62 7.79
C VAL A 169 13.98 -17.50 7.44
N MET A 170 14.58 -16.32 7.63
CA MET A 170 16.03 -16.15 7.51
C MET A 170 16.79 -16.87 8.63
N GLY A 171 16.33 -16.76 9.88
CA GLY A 171 16.97 -17.38 11.04
C GLY A 171 17.04 -18.91 10.94
N ILE A 172 16.04 -19.53 10.33
CA ILE A 172 16.02 -20.98 10.03
C ILE A 172 16.58 -21.32 8.65
N ARG A 173 17.22 -20.36 7.96
CA ARG A 173 17.89 -20.53 6.65
C ARG A 173 16.98 -21.06 5.53
N LYS A 174 15.72 -20.67 5.53
CA LYS A 174 14.80 -20.92 4.40
C LYS A 174 14.94 -19.89 3.29
N VAL A 175 15.52 -18.74 3.62
CA VAL A 175 15.79 -17.64 2.70
C VAL A 175 17.16 -17.07 3.02
N GLU A 176 18.02 -16.89 2.02
CA GLU A 176 19.40 -16.46 2.24
C GLU A 176 19.58 -14.94 2.24
N LYS A 177 18.76 -14.23 1.46
CA LYS A 177 18.89 -12.79 1.20
C LYS A 177 17.73 -12.00 1.79
N GLN A 178 18.00 -10.75 2.15
CA GLN A 178 16.97 -9.77 2.51
C GLN A 178 16.24 -9.29 1.25
N TYR A 179 15.40 -10.17 0.69
CA TYR A 179 14.70 -9.95 -0.59
C TYR A 179 13.76 -8.72 -0.57
N TRP A 180 13.39 -8.23 0.60
CA TRP A 180 12.56 -7.04 0.78
C TRP A 180 13.32 -5.72 0.66
N VAL A 181 14.66 -5.74 0.71
CA VAL A 181 15.48 -4.54 0.51
C VAL A 181 15.69 -4.33 -0.99
N VAL A 182 14.75 -3.62 -1.61
CA VAL A 182 14.75 -3.34 -3.06
C VAL A 182 15.05 -1.85 -3.30
N THR A 183 16.28 -1.52 -3.66
CA THR A 183 16.71 -0.13 -3.93
C THR A 183 16.92 0.09 -5.43
N PRO A 184 16.63 1.28 -5.98
CA PRO A 184 16.16 2.51 -5.31
C PRO A 184 14.64 2.57 -5.11
N ASP A 185 13.90 1.51 -5.46
CA ASP A 185 12.45 1.47 -5.47
C ASP A 185 11.84 1.82 -4.09
N HIS A 186 12.22 1.09 -3.04
CA HIS A 186 11.85 1.42 -1.66
C HIS A 186 12.99 2.16 -0.98
N ILE A 187 12.65 3.24 -0.28
CA ILE A 187 13.58 4.03 0.54
C ILE A 187 13.22 4.02 2.03
N ASN A 188 11.96 3.72 2.35
CA ASN A 188 11.49 3.41 3.70
C ASN A 188 10.96 1.97 3.76
N TYR A 189 11.27 1.27 4.84
CA TYR A 189 10.92 -0.13 5.09
C TYR A 189 10.15 -0.22 6.39
N PHE A 190 8.83 -0.08 6.27
CA PHE A 190 7.91 0.00 7.41
C PHE A 190 7.70 -1.37 8.06
N ASN A 191 7.35 -1.33 9.34
CA ASN A 191 6.73 -2.43 10.06
C ASN A 191 5.53 -1.88 10.83
N LYS A 192 4.78 -2.77 11.49
CA LYS A 192 3.59 -2.40 12.28
C LYS A 192 3.84 -1.25 13.25
N ASP A 193 4.84 -1.39 14.11
CA ASP A 193 5.07 -0.44 15.20
C ASP A 193 5.61 0.90 14.68
N GLY A 194 6.49 0.85 13.68
CA GLY A 194 7.03 2.03 13.02
C GLY A 194 5.97 2.88 12.32
N LEU A 195 5.00 2.26 11.65
CA LEU A 195 3.86 2.96 11.06
C LEU A 195 3.00 3.65 12.14
N ILE A 196 2.66 2.92 13.22
CA ILE A 196 1.86 3.47 14.32
C ILE A 196 2.57 4.66 14.97
N ASN A 197 3.87 4.53 15.24
CA ASN A 197 4.67 5.57 15.87
C ASN A 197 4.79 6.82 15.01
N LEU A 198 5.01 6.67 13.69
CA LEU A 198 5.03 7.79 12.76
C LEU A 198 3.70 8.53 12.74
N CYS A 199 2.57 7.80 12.64
CA CYS A 199 1.24 8.39 12.63
C CYS A 199 0.95 9.13 13.95
N LYS A 200 1.29 8.51 15.10
CA LYS A 200 1.16 9.16 16.41
C LYS A 200 1.96 10.46 16.50
N ALA A 201 3.16 10.50 15.93
CA ALA A 201 4.04 11.67 15.96
C ALA A 201 3.53 12.87 15.13
N VAL A 202 2.53 12.67 14.26
CA VAL A 202 1.84 13.72 13.50
C VAL A 202 0.42 13.99 14.01
N GLY A 203 0.04 13.46 15.18
CA GLY A 203 -1.27 13.70 15.79
C GLY A 203 -2.40 12.81 15.27
N LEU A 204 -2.07 11.63 14.74
CA LEU A 204 -3.04 10.62 14.35
C LEU A 204 -3.14 9.52 15.41
N GLU A 205 -4.35 9.13 15.76
CA GLU A 205 -4.66 7.98 16.59
C GLU A 205 -5.02 6.76 15.74
N LYS A 206 -4.50 5.60 16.13
CA LYS A 206 -4.76 4.32 15.45
C LYS A 206 -6.12 3.77 15.86
N GLU A 207 -7.06 3.73 14.93
CA GLU A 207 -8.35 3.06 15.11
C GLU A 207 -8.21 1.54 14.90
N PHE A 208 -7.56 1.12 13.82
CA PHE A 208 -7.30 -0.29 13.54
C PHE A 208 -5.96 -0.50 12.84
N ILE A 209 -5.43 -1.72 12.96
CA ILE A 209 -4.27 -2.21 12.25
C ILE A 209 -4.57 -3.64 11.80
N LEU A 210 -4.30 -3.91 10.53
CA LEU A 210 -4.46 -5.19 9.88
C LEU A 210 -3.11 -5.69 9.39
N GLY A 211 -2.94 -7.00 9.43
CA GLY A 211 -1.92 -7.74 8.70
C GLY A 211 -2.62 -8.66 7.72
N ASN A 212 -2.26 -8.59 6.44
CA ASN A 212 -2.95 -9.40 5.42
C ASN A 212 -2.31 -10.79 5.26
N TYR A 213 -2.49 -11.39 4.09
CA TYR A 213 -2.01 -12.72 3.72
C TYR A 213 -0.54 -12.98 4.13
N LEU A 214 -0.25 -14.22 4.52
CA LEU A 214 1.01 -14.61 5.13
C LEU A 214 1.94 -15.26 4.08
N THR A 215 2.38 -14.48 3.09
CA THR A 215 3.20 -14.99 1.97
C THR A 215 4.47 -15.70 2.39
N GLU A 216 5.03 -15.34 3.54
CA GLU A 216 6.23 -15.96 4.11
C GLU A 216 6.00 -17.43 4.51
N PHE A 217 4.75 -17.92 4.64
CA PHE A 217 4.48 -19.36 4.78
C PHE A 217 4.93 -20.15 3.56
N TYR A 218 4.84 -19.58 2.35
CA TYR A 218 5.31 -20.25 1.15
C TYR A 218 6.82 -20.51 1.21
N ALA A 219 7.59 -19.68 1.92
CA ALA A 219 9.02 -19.87 2.09
C ALA A 219 9.38 -21.11 2.95
N LEU A 220 8.44 -21.60 3.77
CA LEU A 220 8.70 -22.72 4.68
C LEU A 220 8.77 -24.08 3.95
N HIS A 221 8.11 -24.18 2.80
CA HIS A 221 8.00 -25.41 2.03
C HIS A 221 8.79 -25.31 0.72
N LYS A 222 9.63 -26.30 0.42
CA LYS A 222 10.54 -26.28 -0.74
C LYS A 222 9.82 -26.08 -2.08
N ASP A 223 8.62 -26.65 -2.22
CA ASP A 223 7.87 -26.65 -3.49
C ASP A 223 7.01 -25.38 -3.66
N THR A 224 6.99 -24.48 -2.67
CA THR A 224 6.31 -23.18 -2.75
C THR A 224 7.22 -22.01 -2.42
N ASN A 225 8.50 -22.25 -2.11
CA ASN A 225 9.44 -21.19 -1.74
C ASN A 225 9.84 -20.33 -2.96
N TYR A 226 8.95 -19.41 -3.33
CA TYR A 226 9.13 -18.51 -4.46
C TYR A 226 10.24 -17.47 -4.26
N LEU A 227 10.73 -17.31 -3.03
CA LEU A 227 11.83 -16.40 -2.70
C LEU A 227 13.18 -16.96 -3.15
N GLU A 228 13.33 -18.29 -3.10
CA GLU A 228 14.51 -19.00 -3.61
C GLU A 228 14.28 -19.53 -5.04
N THR A 229 13.03 -19.79 -5.42
CA THR A 229 12.66 -20.25 -6.77
C THR A 229 11.61 -19.31 -7.41
N PRO A 230 12.04 -18.19 -8.03
CA PRO A 230 11.13 -17.14 -8.52
C PRO A 230 10.04 -17.60 -9.49
N SER A 231 10.26 -18.68 -10.24
CA SER A 231 9.27 -19.25 -11.16
C SER A 231 7.98 -19.71 -10.47
N LEU A 232 8.03 -20.00 -9.16
CA LEU A 232 6.86 -20.38 -8.35
C LEU A 232 5.98 -19.19 -7.96
N GLY A 233 6.46 -17.95 -8.12
CA GLY A 233 5.80 -16.75 -7.62
C GLY A 233 4.41 -16.53 -8.20
N ARG A 234 4.20 -16.87 -9.48
CA ARG A 234 2.90 -16.73 -10.14
C ARG A 234 1.82 -17.61 -9.49
N GLU A 235 2.14 -18.88 -9.22
CA GLU A 235 1.21 -19.81 -8.61
C GLU A 235 0.96 -19.47 -7.13
N CYS A 236 1.98 -19.02 -6.41
CA CYS A 236 1.83 -18.52 -5.03
C CYS A 236 0.93 -17.26 -4.97
N HIS A 237 1.06 -16.36 -5.95
CA HIS A 237 0.17 -15.19 -6.10
C HIS A 237 -1.27 -15.60 -6.36
N PHE A 238 -1.53 -16.57 -7.25
CA PHE A 238 -2.89 -17.04 -7.49
C PHE A 238 -3.50 -17.79 -6.30
N ALA A 239 -2.70 -18.58 -5.58
CA ALA A 239 -3.15 -19.21 -4.33
C ALA A 239 -3.59 -18.14 -3.30
N ARG A 240 -2.80 -17.07 -3.15
CA ARG A 240 -3.16 -15.89 -2.34
C ARG A 240 -4.47 -15.24 -2.82
N CYS A 241 -4.64 -15.05 -4.13
CA CYS A 241 -5.87 -14.47 -4.66
C CYS A 241 -7.11 -15.34 -4.36
N HIS A 242 -6.99 -16.66 -4.52
CA HIS A 242 -8.05 -17.60 -4.17
C HIS A 242 -8.40 -17.55 -2.68
N GLU A 243 -7.40 -17.50 -1.79
CA GLU A 243 -7.61 -17.39 -0.35
C GLU A 243 -8.46 -16.17 0.00
N GLU A 244 -8.06 -14.97 -0.44
CA GLU A 244 -8.76 -13.73 -0.14
C GLU A 244 -10.19 -13.73 -0.70
N VAL A 245 -10.38 -14.16 -1.95
CA VAL A 245 -11.72 -14.23 -2.57
C VAL A 245 -12.62 -15.20 -1.81
N LEU A 246 -12.09 -16.37 -1.43
CA LEU A 246 -12.82 -17.36 -0.63
C LEU A 246 -13.19 -16.81 0.75
N PHE A 247 -12.23 -16.21 1.47
CA PHE A 247 -12.44 -15.67 2.80
C PHE A 247 -13.49 -14.55 2.78
N ASN A 248 -13.39 -13.64 1.82
CA ASN A 248 -14.35 -12.55 1.64
C ASN A 248 -15.76 -13.08 1.31
N LYS A 249 -15.86 -14.16 0.50
CA LYS A 249 -17.13 -14.83 0.19
C LYS A 249 -17.74 -15.54 1.39
N ILE A 250 -16.92 -16.15 2.25
CA ILE A 250 -17.39 -16.78 3.50
C ILE A 250 -17.90 -15.70 4.45
N SER A 251 -17.07 -14.71 4.76
CA SER A 251 -17.45 -13.53 5.54
C SER A 251 -16.35 -12.46 5.48
N SER A 252 -16.63 -11.36 4.78
CA SER A 252 -15.77 -10.17 4.77
C SER A 252 -15.52 -9.63 6.20
N LYS A 253 -16.53 -9.66 7.07
CA LYS A 253 -16.43 -9.24 8.47
C LYS A 253 -15.44 -10.10 9.26
N GLN A 254 -15.56 -11.43 9.18
CA GLN A 254 -14.64 -12.31 9.91
C GLN A 254 -13.23 -12.28 9.31
N THR A 255 -13.12 -12.09 8.00
CA THR A 255 -11.83 -11.86 7.33
C THR A 255 -11.11 -10.64 7.89
N ILE A 256 -11.83 -9.52 8.08
CA ILE A 256 -11.30 -8.31 8.73
C ILE A 256 -10.85 -8.62 10.17
N GLU A 257 -11.65 -9.35 10.96
CA GLU A 257 -11.27 -9.70 12.34
C GLU A 257 -10.02 -10.60 12.39
N LEU A 258 -9.88 -11.56 11.45
CA LEU A 258 -8.67 -12.36 11.29
C LEU A 258 -7.46 -11.47 10.99
N TYR A 259 -7.59 -10.55 10.04
CA TYR A 259 -6.50 -9.62 9.70
C TYR A 259 -6.17 -8.65 10.83
N LYS A 260 -7.13 -8.28 11.70
CA LYS A 260 -6.84 -7.55 12.94
C LYS A 260 -5.98 -8.39 13.90
N VAL A 261 -6.21 -9.71 13.98
CA VAL A 261 -5.36 -10.60 14.80
C VAL A 261 -3.94 -10.62 14.24
N TYR A 262 -3.78 -10.84 12.93
CA TYR A 262 -2.45 -10.80 12.29
C TYR A 262 -1.77 -9.45 12.50
N GLY A 263 -2.52 -8.36 12.31
CA GLY A 263 -2.06 -7.00 12.53
C GLY A 263 -1.57 -6.78 13.96
N LYS A 264 -2.31 -7.21 14.99
CA LYS A 264 -1.87 -7.14 16.40
C LYS A 264 -0.54 -7.86 16.63
N MET A 265 -0.37 -9.01 16.00
CA MET A 265 0.85 -9.82 16.07
C MET A 265 2.01 -9.27 15.22
N GLY A 266 1.77 -8.28 14.35
CA GLY A 266 2.78 -7.78 13.39
C GLY A 266 3.08 -8.78 12.27
N LEU A 267 2.13 -9.67 11.97
CA LEU A 267 2.18 -10.62 10.87
C LEU A 267 1.49 -10.04 9.63
N GLY A 268 1.72 -10.66 8.47
CA GLY A 268 1.18 -10.23 7.18
C GLY A 268 2.27 -9.71 6.26
N ARG A 269 2.02 -9.78 4.95
CA ARG A 269 2.92 -9.22 3.93
C ARG A 269 2.91 -7.70 3.93
N GLU A 270 1.73 -7.13 4.12
CA GLU A 270 1.50 -5.69 4.22
C GLU A 270 0.80 -5.39 5.54
N ILE A 271 1.08 -4.22 6.10
CA ILE A 271 0.32 -3.63 7.20
C ILE A 271 -0.64 -2.60 6.64
N ILE A 272 -1.90 -2.68 7.05
CA ILE A 272 -2.93 -1.69 6.70
C ILE A 272 -3.46 -1.06 7.98
N GLY A 273 -3.30 0.25 8.14
CA GLY A 273 -3.78 1.00 9.29
C GLY A 273 -4.85 2.00 8.93
N GLY A 274 -5.84 2.15 9.81
CA GLY A 274 -6.81 3.23 9.76
C GLY A 274 -6.61 4.17 10.94
N PHE A 275 -6.51 5.47 10.65
CA PHE A 275 -6.14 6.49 11.62
C PHE A 275 -7.06 7.69 11.58
N THR A 276 -7.37 8.26 12.75
CA THR A 276 -8.19 9.46 12.92
C THR A 276 -7.37 10.56 13.58
N LYS A 277 -7.78 11.81 13.41
CA LYS A 277 -7.13 12.93 14.12
C LYS A 277 -7.49 12.88 15.61
N CYS A 278 -6.53 13.22 16.46
CA CYS A 278 -6.79 13.55 17.86
C CYS A 278 -7.61 14.84 17.99
#